data_AF-A0A4D6NIF4-F1
#
_entry.id   AF-A0A4D6NIF4-F1
#
_cell.length_a   1.000
_cell.length_b   1.000
_cell.length_c   1.000
_cell.angle_alpha   90.00
_cell.angle_beta   90.00
_cell.angle_gamma   90.00
#
_symmetry.space_group_name_H-M   'P 1'
#
loop_
_entity.id
_entity.type
_entity.pdbx_description
1 polymer ?
#
loop_
_entity_poly.entity_id
_entity_poly.type
_entity_poly.pdbx_seq_one_letter_code
_entity_poly.pdbx_strand_id
1 'polypeptide(L)'
;MHRTKADIVLRGYAAWNSRRALEVLDSIFPKEAKEQPSLVIVYFGGNDSSIPNPNGIGPHVPLDEYKENMRKIATHVKFHNDSQNLSEKTRTIFLTTPPINEAQILHNIDPQGQLERTNEACRIYAEACMEVCDEMNVKGIDLWSAIQKNDNWEDVCFIDGIHLTNEGSKIVSKEILNVLKEAEWEPSLYWKSMPSEFGEDSPYDVVGPDGKTTYNLSNFIYPDNDMWD
;
A
#
# COMPACT_ATOMS: atom_id res chain seq x y z
N MET A 1 7.68 17.05 -10.81
CA MET A 1 7.96 17.11 -9.35
C MET A 1 9.33 16.53 -9.10
N HIS A 2 10.27 17.33 -8.61
CA HIS A 2 11.57 16.79 -8.21
C HIS A 2 11.40 16.00 -6.92
N ARG A 3 11.71 14.70 -7.01
CA ARG A 3 11.68 13.69 -5.96
C ARG A 3 12.91 13.88 -5.06
N THR A 4 12.76 14.59 -3.95
CA THR A 4 13.85 14.75 -2.96
C THR A 4 13.42 14.38 -1.54
N LYS A 5 12.25 13.76 -1.37
CA LYS A 5 11.71 13.42 -0.04
C LYS A 5 11.86 11.94 0.31
N ALA A 6 11.57 11.07 -0.66
CA ALA A 6 11.60 9.63 -0.45
C ALA A 6 11.81 8.87 -1.75
N ASP A 7 12.50 7.75 -1.65
CA ASP A 7 12.53 6.72 -2.68
C ASP A 7 11.38 5.74 -2.49
N ILE A 8 10.75 5.36 -3.60
CA ILE A 8 9.69 4.34 -3.62
C ILE A 8 10.26 3.09 -4.27
N VAL A 9 10.40 2.03 -3.47
CA VAL A 9 10.93 0.74 -3.92
C VAL A 9 9.78 -0.25 -4.09
N LEU A 10 9.50 -0.64 -5.33
CA LEU A 10 8.42 -1.58 -5.65
C LEU A 10 8.90 -3.04 -5.52
N ARG A 11 8.09 -3.84 -4.82
CA ARG A 11 8.24 -5.30 -4.63
C ARG A 11 6.92 -6.02 -4.85
N GLY A 12 6.20 -5.61 -5.90
CA GLY A 12 4.97 -6.28 -6.35
C GLY A 12 5.30 -7.46 -7.26
N TYR A 13 4.73 -8.63 -6.95
CA TYR A 13 4.92 -9.85 -7.74
C TYR A 13 3.55 -10.35 -8.21
N ALA A 14 3.37 -10.44 -9.52
CA ALA A 14 2.10 -10.82 -10.12
C ALA A 14 1.63 -12.20 -9.62
N ALA A 15 0.34 -12.31 -9.30
CA ALA A 15 -0.31 -13.53 -8.81
C ALA A 15 0.18 -14.10 -7.47
N TRP A 16 0.99 -13.37 -6.69
CA TRP A 16 1.43 -13.84 -5.37
C TRP A 16 0.34 -13.71 -4.31
N ASN A 17 0.38 -14.61 -3.32
CA ASN A 17 -0.45 -14.61 -2.11
C ASN A 17 0.45 -14.45 -0.86
N SER A 18 -0.18 -14.40 0.31
CA SER A 18 0.53 -14.21 1.59
C SER A 18 1.54 -15.33 1.91
N ARG A 19 1.30 -16.59 1.49
CA ARG A 19 2.27 -17.69 1.69
C ARG A 19 3.59 -17.40 0.98
N ARG A 20 3.50 -17.00 -0.29
CA ARG A 20 4.66 -16.66 -1.11
C ARG A 20 5.43 -15.45 -0.56
N ALA A 21 4.71 -14.49 0.03
CA ALA A 21 5.33 -13.35 0.69
C ALA A 21 6.21 -13.79 1.88
N LEU A 22 5.71 -14.71 2.72
CA LEU A 22 6.46 -15.23 3.87
C LEU A 22 7.78 -15.89 3.48
N GLU A 23 7.83 -16.59 2.34
CA GLU A 23 9.04 -17.29 1.86
C GLU A 23 10.23 -16.34 1.62
N VAL A 24 9.97 -15.05 1.41
CA VAL A 24 11.00 -14.08 0.99
C VAL A 24 11.15 -12.88 1.95
N LEU A 25 10.45 -12.86 3.08
CA LEU A 25 10.49 -11.72 4.02
C LEU A 25 11.90 -11.36 4.46
N ASP A 26 12.73 -12.34 4.84
CA ASP A 26 14.12 -12.09 5.24
C ASP A 26 15.00 -11.62 4.07
N SER A 27 14.65 -11.98 2.84
CA SER A 27 15.39 -11.55 1.64
C SER A 27 15.04 -10.12 1.24
N ILE A 28 13.78 -9.72 1.42
CA ILE A 28 13.30 -8.37 1.07
C ILE A 28 13.57 -7.38 2.22
N PHE A 29 13.37 -7.82 3.46
CA PHE A 29 13.54 -7.04 4.68
C PHE A 29 14.52 -7.74 5.63
N PRO A 30 15.82 -7.82 5.26
CA PRO A 30 16.83 -8.37 6.14
C PRO A 30 17.00 -7.46 7.36
N LYS A 31 16.94 -8.07 8.55
CA LYS A 31 17.00 -7.36 9.85
C LYS A 31 18.33 -6.62 10.06
N GLU A 32 19.41 -7.18 9.53
CA GLU A 32 20.76 -6.63 9.60
C GLU A 32 21.10 -5.63 8.48
N ALA A 33 20.11 -5.21 7.66
CA ALA A 33 20.35 -4.17 6.69
C ALA A 33 20.80 -2.88 7.37
N LYS A 34 21.85 -2.26 6.81
CA LYS A 34 22.37 -0.97 7.26
C LYS A 34 21.30 0.12 7.23
N GLU A 35 20.40 0.04 6.26
CA GLU A 35 19.31 0.99 6.06
C GLU A 35 17.99 0.22 6.02
N GLN A 36 17.08 0.61 6.90
CA GLN A 36 15.73 0.04 6.99
C GLN A 36 14.72 1.02 6.39
N PRO A 37 13.63 0.53 5.77
CA PRO A 37 12.62 1.40 5.17
C PRO A 37 11.92 2.24 6.25
N SER A 38 11.63 3.50 5.95
CA SER A 38 10.81 4.36 6.83
C SER A 38 9.34 3.96 6.79
N LEU A 39 8.85 3.46 5.65
CA LEU A 39 7.48 2.97 5.48
C LEU A 39 7.49 1.63 4.74
N VAL A 40 6.73 0.67 5.25
CA VAL A 40 6.39 -0.57 4.55
C VAL A 40 4.88 -0.60 4.32
N ILE A 41 4.48 -0.74 3.05
CA ILE A 41 3.08 -0.94 2.68
C ILE A 41 2.92 -2.41 2.25
N VAL A 42 2.07 -3.15 2.96
CA VAL A 42 1.78 -4.55 2.68
C VAL A 42 0.41 -4.64 2.03
N TYR A 43 0.31 -5.36 0.90
CA TYR A 43 -0.91 -5.46 0.12
C TYR A 43 -1.12 -6.88 -0.40
N PHE A 44 -1.87 -7.68 0.37
CA PHE A 44 -2.22 -9.07 0.05
C PHE A 44 -3.69 -9.34 0.43
N GLY A 45 -4.29 -10.37 -0.18
CA GLY A 45 -5.70 -10.71 0.02
C GLY A 45 -6.44 -11.03 -1.29
N GLY A 46 -6.10 -10.36 -2.40
CA GLY A 46 -6.82 -10.54 -3.67
C GLY A 46 -6.62 -11.93 -4.30
N ASN A 47 -5.42 -12.50 -4.18
CA ASN A 47 -5.16 -13.88 -4.61
C ASN A 47 -5.53 -14.88 -3.51
N ASP A 48 -5.25 -14.55 -2.26
CA ASP A 48 -5.59 -15.35 -1.08
C ASP A 48 -7.09 -15.69 -1.02
N SER A 49 -7.96 -14.74 -1.38
CA SER A 49 -9.42 -14.87 -1.42
C SER A 49 -9.98 -15.60 -2.66
N SER A 50 -9.13 -16.18 -3.50
CA SER A 50 -9.61 -16.97 -4.64
C SER A 50 -10.42 -18.19 -4.19
N ILE A 51 -11.32 -18.67 -5.04
CA ILE A 51 -12.09 -19.87 -4.75
C ILE A 51 -11.13 -21.07 -4.58
N PRO A 52 -11.27 -21.86 -3.49
CA PRO A 52 -10.40 -23.00 -3.26
C PRO A 52 -10.49 -24.03 -4.38
N ASN A 53 -9.35 -24.45 -4.93
CA ASN A 53 -9.33 -25.60 -5.82
C ASN A 53 -9.49 -26.90 -5.01
N PRO A 54 -10.33 -27.86 -5.44
CA PRO A 54 -10.53 -29.12 -4.73
C PRO A 54 -9.26 -29.95 -4.51
N ASN A 55 -8.24 -29.78 -5.36
CA ASN A 55 -6.96 -30.48 -5.25
C ASN A 55 -5.94 -29.74 -4.35
N GLY A 56 -6.34 -28.64 -3.70
CA GLY A 56 -5.47 -27.86 -2.81
C GLY A 56 -4.38 -27.06 -3.51
N ILE A 57 -4.48 -26.88 -4.83
CA ILE A 57 -3.55 -26.08 -5.63
C ILE A 57 -4.08 -24.67 -5.90
N GLY A 58 -3.21 -23.76 -6.33
CA GLY A 58 -3.59 -22.42 -6.74
C GLY A 58 -3.39 -21.34 -5.68
N PRO A 59 -3.92 -20.13 -5.93
CA PRO A 59 -3.59 -18.94 -5.13
C PRO A 59 -4.33 -18.86 -3.79
N HIS A 60 -5.43 -19.60 -3.61
CA HIS A 60 -6.23 -19.54 -2.38
C HIS A 60 -5.42 -19.88 -1.13
N VAL A 61 -5.59 -19.08 -0.08
CA VAL A 61 -5.03 -19.29 1.25
C VAL A 61 -6.17 -19.27 2.26
N PRO A 62 -6.51 -20.37 2.96
CA PRO A 62 -7.61 -20.41 3.93
C PRO A 62 -7.58 -19.24 4.92
N LEU A 63 -8.74 -18.71 5.28
CA LEU A 63 -8.86 -17.46 6.04
C LEU A 63 -8.01 -17.42 7.32
N ASP A 64 -8.03 -18.49 8.12
CA ASP A 64 -7.23 -18.56 9.35
C ASP A 64 -5.72 -18.54 9.07
N GLU A 65 -5.30 -19.21 7.99
CA GLU A 65 -3.91 -19.19 7.54
C GLU A 65 -3.54 -17.81 6.98
N TYR A 66 -4.43 -17.15 6.24
CA TYR A 66 -4.23 -15.78 5.77
C TYR A 66 -4.02 -14.83 6.95
N LYS A 67 -4.90 -14.86 7.97
CA LYS A 67 -4.75 -14.03 9.18
C LYS A 67 -3.40 -14.28 9.84
N GLU A 68 -3.01 -15.54 9.99
CA GLU A 68 -1.72 -15.90 10.58
C GLU A 68 -0.52 -15.42 9.73
N ASN A 69 -0.62 -15.54 8.40
CA ASN A 69 0.42 -15.03 7.50
C ASN A 69 0.54 -13.51 7.62
N MET A 70 -0.58 -12.79 7.67
CA MET A 70 -0.59 -11.34 7.86
C MET A 70 0.00 -10.94 9.22
N ARG A 71 -0.28 -11.68 10.31
CA ARG A 71 0.36 -11.46 11.63
C ARG A 71 1.87 -11.68 11.58
N LYS A 72 2.33 -12.73 10.91
CA LYS A 72 3.78 -13.00 10.72
C LYS A 72 4.46 -11.90 9.91
N ILE A 73 3.85 -11.46 8.81
CA ILE A 73 4.33 -10.32 8.02
C ILE A 73 4.40 -9.07 8.90
N ALA A 74 3.32 -8.74 9.61
CA ALA A 74 3.26 -7.58 10.50
C ALA A 74 4.38 -7.65 11.55
N THR A 75 4.54 -8.81 12.20
CA THR A 75 5.57 -9.04 13.22
C THR A 75 6.97 -8.83 12.67
N HIS A 76 7.23 -9.27 11.43
CA HIS A 76 8.54 -9.13 10.79
C HIS A 76 8.87 -7.68 10.44
N VAL A 77 7.90 -6.94 9.87
CA VAL A 77 8.13 -5.58 9.34
C VAL A 77 7.90 -4.47 10.37
N LYS A 78 7.12 -4.73 11.43
CA LYS A 78 6.85 -3.78 12.49
C LYS A 78 7.90 -3.89 13.61
N PHE A 79 8.38 -2.76 14.09
CA PHE A 79 9.20 -2.73 15.30
C PHE A 79 8.41 -3.12 16.55
N HIS A 80 8.97 -4.00 17.37
CA HIS A 80 8.49 -4.35 18.70
C HIS A 80 9.68 -4.37 19.66
N ASN A 81 9.51 -3.78 20.85
CA ASN A 81 10.57 -3.59 21.86
C ASN A 81 11.31 -4.87 22.26
N ASP A 82 10.70 -6.05 22.07
CA ASP A 82 11.21 -7.34 22.56
C ASP A 82 11.79 -8.25 21.45
N SER A 83 11.90 -7.78 20.21
CA SER A 83 12.32 -8.62 19.06
C SER A 83 13.14 -7.85 18.03
N GLN A 84 14.14 -8.53 17.43
CA GLN A 84 14.93 -8.03 16.30
C GLN A 84 14.07 -7.91 15.04
N ASN A 85 13.32 -6.83 14.90
CA ASN A 85 12.56 -6.51 13.67
C ASN A 85 13.29 -5.38 12.93
N LEU A 86 12.59 -4.64 12.06
CA LEU A 86 13.16 -3.48 11.37
C LEU A 86 13.40 -2.31 12.35
N SER A 87 13.55 -1.09 11.86
CA SER A 87 13.88 0.07 12.70
C SER A 87 12.69 0.52 13.56
N GLU A 88 12.96 1.08 14.75
CA GLU A 88 11.97 1.80 15.58
C GLU A 88 11.26 2.95 14.82
N LYS A 89 11.86 3.42 13.72
CA LYS A 89 11.32 4.46 12.85
C LYS A 89 10.51 3.90 11.67
N THR A 90 10.58 2.59 11.43
CA THR A 90 9.77 1.95 10.39
C THR A 90 8.30 2.02 10.77
N ARG A 91 7.49 2.52 9.85
CA ARG A 91 6.03 2.56 9.93
C ARG A 91 5.46 1.53 8.97
N THR A 92 4.27 1.03 9.30
CA THR A 92 3.64 -0.05 8.54
C THR A 92 2.20 0.30 8.25
N ILE A 93 1.81 0.16 6.99
CA ILE A 93 0.42 0.26 6.52
C ILE A 93 0.06 -1.04 5.83
N PHE A 94 -1.11 -1.58 6.14
CA PHE A 94 -1.68 -2.73 5.44
C PHE A 94 -2.84 -2.25 4.58
N LEU A 95 -2.88 -2.68 3.33
CA LEU A 95 -3.98 -2.45 2.41
C LEU A 95 -4.79 -3.73 2.32
N THR A 96 -6.10 -3.64 2.52
CA THR A 96 -7.00 -4.79 2.32
C THR A 96 -7.15 -5.10 0.84
N THR A 97 -7.60 -6.31 0.50
CA THR A 97 -8.01 -6.60 -0.88
C THR A 97 -9.12 -5.63 -1.33
N PRO A 98 -9.05 -5.08 -2.55
CA PRO A 98 -10.11 -4.22 -3.08
C PRO A 98 -11.35 -5.06 -3.40
N PRO A 99 -12.51 -4.43 -3.68
CA PRO A 99 -13.65 -5.14 -4.23
C PRO A 99 -13.34 -5.55 -5.68
N ILE A 100 -14.16 -6.42 -6.26
CA ILE A 100 -14.04 -6.86 -7.66
C ILE A 100 -15.37 -6.71 -8.40
N ASN A 101 -15.32 -6.53 -9.72
CA ASN A 101 -16.50 -6.53 -10.58
C ASN A 101 -16.71 -7.93 -11.16
N GLU A 102 -17.54 -8.75 -10.50
CA GLU A 102 -17.84 -10.12 -10.92
C GLU A 102 -18.47 -10.19 -12.32
N ALA A 103 -19.31 -9.21 -12.69
CA ALA A 103 -19.97 -9.18 -14.00
C ALA A 103 -18.95 -8.97 -15.13
N GLN A 104 -17.98 -8.07 -14.92
CA GLN A 104 -16.89 -7.84 -15.88
C GLN A 104 -15.96 -9.05 -15.97
N ILE A 105 -15.65 -9.70 -14.84
CA ILE A 105 -14.85 -10.94 -14.83
C ILE A 105 -15.55 -12.02 -15.67
N LEU A 106 -16.85 -12.26 -15.44
CA LEU A 106 -17.64 -13.24 -16.20
C LEU A 106 -17.65 -12.95 -17.70
N HIS A 107 -17.77 -11.68 -18.09
CA HIS A 107 -17.74 -11.27 -19.50
C HIS A 107 -16.38 -11.55 -20.17
N ASN A 108 -15.30 -11.55 -19.39
CA ASN A 108 -13.94 -11.74 -19.88
C ASN A 108 -13.49 -13.22 -19.94
N ILE A 109 -14.29 -14.17 -19.43
CA ILE A 109 -13.95 -15.61 -19.36
C ILE A 109 -14.50 -16.41 -20.56
N ASP A 110 -13.67 -17.27 -21.14
CA ASP A 110 -13.96 -18.33 -22.15
C ASP A 110 -14.93 -19.40 -21.59
N PRO A 111 -15.74 -20.15 -22.39
CA PRO A 111 -17.11 -20.59 -22.11
C PRO A 111 -17.32 -21.67 -21.02
N GLN A 112 -16.30 -21.97 -20.21
CA GLN A 112 -16.42 -22.84 -19.05
C GLN A 112 -16.92 -22.11 -17.79
N GLY A 113 -16.98 -20.77 -17.81
CA GLY A 113 -17.96 -19.95 -17.07
C GLY A 113 -17.93 -19.98 -15.53
N GLN A 114 -16.85 -20.41 -14.90
CA GLN A 114 -16.73 -20.39 -13.44
C GLN A 114 -15.86 -19.23 -12.97
N LEU A 115 -16.40 -18.44 -12.05
CA LEU A 115 -15.63 -17.42 -11.34
C LEU A 115 -14.50 -18.09 -10.54
N GLU A 116 -13.31 -17.51 -10.61
CA GLU A 116 -12.19 -17.90 -9.74
C GLU A 116 -12.18 -17.09 -8.43
N ARG A 117 -12.96 -16.00 -8.34
CA ARG A 117 -13.03 -15.07 -7.21
C ARG A 117 -14.45 -14.52 -7.09
N THR A 118 -14.86 -14.17 -5.87
CA THR A 118 -16.12 -13.44 -5.61
C THR A 118 -15.83 -12.20 -4.77
N ASN A 119 -16.62 -11.15 -4.96
CA ASN A 119 -16.54 -9.91 -4.19
C ASN A 119 -16.85 -10.16 -2.70
N GLU A 120 -17.72 -11.13 -2.42
CA GLU A 120 -17.99 -11.58 -1.05
C GLU A 120 -16.75 -12.22 -0.39
N ALA A 121 -16.01 -13.05 -1.11
CA ALA A 121 -14.74 -13.57 -0.59
C ALA A 121 -13.74 -12.44 -0.36
N CYS A 122 -13.64 -11.45 -1.27
CA CYS A 122 -12.80 -10.28 -1.05
C CYS A 122 -13.20 -9.51 0.21
N ARG A 123 -14.50 -9.30 0.46
CA ARG A 123 -15.00 -8.64 1.69
C ARG A 123 -14.54 -9.37 2.95
N ILE A 124 -14.71 -10.69 3.01
CA ILE A 124 -14.30 -11.52 4.16
C ILE A 124 -12.80 -11.39 4.46
N TYR A 125 -11.96 -11.42 3.42
CA TYR A 125 -10.51 -11.28 3.59
C TYR A 125 -10.10 -9.84 3.92
N ALA A 126 -10.83 -8.84 3.42
CA ALA A 126 -10.61 -7.45 3.78
C ALA A 126 -10.89 -7.21 5.26
N GLU A 127 -12.03 -7.70 5.77
CA GLU A 127 -12.40 -7.64 7.18
C GLU A 127 -11.36 -8.35 8.05
N ALA A 128 -10.96 -9.57 7.67
CA ALA A 128 -9.93 -10.31 8.39
C ALA A 128 -8.56 -9.60 8.43
N CYS A 129 -8.21 -8.88 7.36
CA CYS A 129 -7.01 -8.05 7.33
C CYS A 129 -7.12 -6.86 8.30
N MET A 130 -8.27 -6.19 8.35
CA MET A 130 -8.53 -5.09 9.30
C MET A 130 -8.49 -5.57 10.74
N GLU A 131 -9.08 -6.74 11.05
CA GLU A 131 -8.99 -7.36 12.37
C GLU A 131 -7.53 -7.59 12.79
N VAL A 132 -6.69 -8.12 11.88
CA VAL A 132 -5.25 -8.29 12.15
C VAL A 132 -4.56 -6.95 12.37
N CYS A 133 -4.93 -5.90 11.63
CA CYS A 133 -4.37 -4.56 11.83
C CYS A 133 -4.67 -4.02 13.23
N ASP A 134 -5.91 -4.18 13.69
CA ASP A 134 -6.34 -3.77 15.03
C ASP A 134 -5.63 -4.59 16.12
N GLU A 135 -5.61 -5.92 15.98
CA GLU A 135 -4.91 -6.85 16.89
C GLU A 135 -3.42 -6.49 17.04
N MET A 136 -2.78 -6.19 15.91
CA MET A 136 -1.33 -5.93 15.84
C MET A 136 -0.98 -4.45 16.06
N ASN A 137 -1.96 -3.55 16.23
CA ASN A 137 -1.79 -2.10 16.26
C ASN A 137 -0.94 -1.61 15.07
N VAL A 138 -1.38 -1.94 13.86
CA VAL A 138 -0.85 -1.51 12.56
C VAL A 138 -1.93 -0.67 11.87
N LYS A 139 -1.56 0.36 11.11
CA LYS A 139 -2.55 1.12 10.34
C LYS A 139 -3.07 0.26 9.19
N GLY A 140 -4.38 -0.02 9.17
CA GLY A 140 -5.07 -0.68 8.05
C GLY A 140 -5.81 0.33 7.18
N ILE A 141 -5.85 0.10 5.88
CA ILE A 141 -6.67 0.84 4.91
C ILE A 141 -7.64 -0.13 4.27
N ASP A 142 -8.93 0.06 4.53
CA ASP A 142 -10.01 -0.71 3.95
C ASP A 142 -10.32 -0.26 2.51
N LEU A 143 -9.58 -0.82 1.55
CA LEU A 143 -9.78 -0.58 0.12
C LEU A 143 -11.10 -1.15 -0.39
N TRP A 144 -11.60 -2.23 0.21
CA TRP A 144 -12.88 -2.83 -0.14
C TRP A 144 -14.00 -1.79 0.00
N SER A 145 -14.09 -1.14 1.15
CA SER A 145 -15.08 -0.08 1.37
C SER A 145 -14.71 1.24 0.67
N ALA A 146 -13.44 1.63 0.66
CA ALA A 146 -13.03 2.93 0.12
C ALA A 146 -13.34 3.09 -1.38
N ILE A 147 -13.13 2.05 -2.17
CA ILE A 147 -13.43 2.07 -3.62
C ILE A 147 -14.95 2.19 -3.84
N GLN A 148 -15.76 1.50 -3.04
CA GLN A 148 -17.23 1.50 -3.15
C GLN A 148 -17.90 2.81 -2.73
N LYS A 149 -17.15 3.78 -2.18
CA LYS A 149 -17.68 5.14 -1.93
C LYS A 149 -17.97 5.91 -3.23
N ASN A 150 -17.42 5.46 -4.37
CA ASN A 150 -17.75 6.00 -5.68
C ASN A 150 -18.93 5.21 -6.26
N ASP A 151 -20.06 5.86 -6.53
CA ASP A 151 -21.27 5.18 -7.04
C ASP A 151 -21.04 4.37 -8.33
N ASN A 152 -20.08 4.77 -9.17
CA ASN A 152 -19.77 4.12 -10.45
C ASN A 152 -18.50 3.24 -10.38
N TRP A 153 -18.07 2.83 -9.18
CA TRP A 153 -16.82 2.11 -8.98
C TRP A 153 -16.68 0.86 -9.86
N GLU A 154 -17.76 0.09 -10.05
CA GLU A 154 -17.75 -1.13 -10.87
C GLU A 154 -17.29 -0.88 -12.31
N ASP A 155 -17.68 0.26 -12.89
CA ASP A 155 -17.43 0.58 -14.30
C ASP A 155 -16.10 1.30 -14.53
N VAL A 156 -15.65 2.08 -13.53
CA VAL A 156 -14.50 2.98 -13.71
C VAL A 156 -13.23 2.52 -13.00
N CYS A 157 -13.34 1.68 -11.96
CA CYS A 157 -12.20 1.32 -11.13
C CYS A 157 -11.44 0.09 -11.62
N PHE A 158 -11.96 -0.72 -12.56
CA PHE A 158 -11.31 -1.96 -13.00
C PHE A 158 -11.05 -2.06 -14.51
N ILE A 159 -9.89 -2.62 -14.86
CA ILE A 159 -9.48 -2.90 -16.23
C ILE A 159 -10.17 -4.17 -16.74
N ASP A 160 -10.16 -5.23 -15.93
CA ASP A 160 -10.63 -6.58 -16.26
C ASP A 160 -11.60 -7.15 -15.20
N GLY A 161 -12.05 -6.29 -14.28
CA GLY A 161 -12.86 -6.63 -13.12
C GLY A 161 -12.06 -6.98 -11.86
N ILE A 162 -10.72 -7.05 -11.94
CA ILE A 162 -9.81 -7.32 -10.81
C ILE A 162 -8.78 -6.20 -10.66
N HIS A 163 -8.05 -5.88 -11.73
CA HIS A 163 -6.93 -4.94 -11.69
C HIS A 163 -7.42 -3.50 -11.79
N LEU A 164 -6.85 -2.62 -10.96
CA LEU A 164 -7.30 -1.23 -10.87
C LEU A 164 -6.92 -0.41 -12.11
N THR A 165 -7.84 0.44 -12.56
CA THR A 165 -7.55 1.52 -13.50
C THR A 165 -6.76 2.64 -12.82
N ASN A 166 -6.45 3.71 -13.57
CA ASN A 166 -5.96 4.95 -13.00
C ASN A 166 -6.94 5.53 -11.95
N GLU A 167 -8.25 5.52 -12.23
CA GLU A 167 -9.25 6.02 -11.28
C GLU A 167 -9.30 5.19 -9.99
N GLY A 168 -9.25 3.85 -10.08
CA GLY A 168 -9.13 3.00 -8.90
C GLY A 168 -7.82 3.26 -8.12
N SER A 169 -6.70 3.42 -8.83
CA SER A 169 -5.39 3.67 -8.22
C SER A 169 -5.29 5.06 -7.54
N LYS A 170 -6.01 6.06 -8.04
CA LYS A 170 -6.12 7.38 -7.38
C LYS A 170 -6.79 7.29 -6.02
N ILE A 171 -7.84 6.46 -5.88
CA ILE A 171 -8.50 6.21 -4.59
C ILE A 171 -7.50 5.59 -3.61
N VAL A 172 -6.78 4.55 -4.03
CA VAL A 172 -5.74 3.91 -3.19
C VAL A 172 -4.68 4.93 -2.74
N SER A 173 -4.17 5.74 -3.68
CA SER A 173 -3.14 6.75 -3.39
C SER A 173 -3.65 7.81 -2.41
N LYS A 174 -4.91 8.25 -2.57
CA LYS A 174 -5.56 9.20 -1.68
C LYS A 174 -5.70 8.66 -0.26
N GLU A 175 -6.16 7.43 -0.10
CA GLU A 175 -6.31 6.82 1.22
C GLU A 175 -4.95 6.63 1.91
N ILE A 176 -3.89 6.25 1.17
CA ILE A 176 -2.53 6.19 1.72
C ILE A 176 -2.09 7.57 2.20
N LEU A 177 -2.29 8.63 1.39
CA LEU A 177 -1.91 9.99 1.76
C LEU A 177 -2.68 10.51 2.97
N ASN A 178 -3.97 10.20 3.09
CA ASN A 178 -4.77 10.53 4.28
C ASN A 178 -4.14 9.91 5.54
N VAL A 179 -3.78 8.61 5.49
CA VAL A 179 -3.11 7.96 6.61
C VAL A 179 -1.77 8.61 6.93
N LEU A 180 -0.95 8.94 5.92
CA LEU A 180 0.33 9.61 6.15
C LEU A 180 0.17 11.00 6.79
N LYS A 181 -0.88 11.74 6.39
CA LYS A 181 -1.21 13.08 6.89
C LYS A 181 -1.75 13.07 8.32
N GLU A 182 -2.60 12.10 8.65
CA GLU A 182 -3.28 12.00 9.95
C GLU A 182 -2.48 11.22 11.00
N ALA A 183 -1.53 10.37 10.59
CA ALA A 183 -0.75 9.60 11.52
C ALA A 183 0.17 10.49 12.36
N GLU A 184 0.02 10.42 13.68
CA GLU A 184 0.89 11.05 14.67
C GLU A 184 2.19 10.25 14.86
N TRP A 185 2.92 10.06 13.76
CA TRP A 185 4.22 9.38 13.75
C TRP A 185 5.37 10.37 13.88
N GLU A 186 6.36 10.02 14.71
CA GLU A 186 7.62 10.76 14.79
C GLU A 186 8.79 9.89 14.31
N PRO A 187 9.55 10.30 13.26
CA PRO A 187 9.29 11.46 12.41
C PRO A 187 8.04 11.27 11.53
N SER A 188 7.39 12.36 11.14
CA SER A 188 6.26 12.34 10.21
C SER A 188 6.70 11.89 8.82
N LEU A 189 5.88 11.06 8.17
CA LEU A 189 6.08 10.60 6.80
C LEU A 189 5.13 11.31 5.80
N TYR A 190 4.43 12.35 6.24
CA TYR A 190 3.68 13.22 5.34
C TYR A 190 4.64 14.11 4.56
N TRP A 191 4.51 14.11 3.23
CA TRP A 191 5.49 14.71 2.33
C TRP A 191 5.75 16.21 2.57
N LYS A 192 4.77 16.97 3.07
CA LYS A 192 4.94 18.39 3.43
C LYS A 192 5.80 18.60 4.68
N SER A 193 5.83 17.60 5.57
CA SER A 193 6.60 17.64 6.82
C SER A 193 7.98 17.01 6.68
N MET A 194 8.22 16.23 5.63
CA MET A 194 9.52 15.59 5.39
C MET A 194 10.57 16.62 4.94
N PRO A 195 11.83 16.52 5.42
CA PRO A 195 12.92 17.38 4.94
C PRO A 195 13.23 17.08 3.47
N SER A 196 13.70 18.10 2.72
CA SER A 196 14.25 17.88 1.38
C SER A 196 15.67 17.34 1.49
N GLU A 197 15.97 16.30 0.73
CA GLU A 197 17.34 15.90 0.45
C GLU A 197 18.06 17.06 -0.25
N PHE A 198 19.20 17.48 0.31
CA PHE A 198 19.96 18.66 -0.10
C PHE A 198 19.13 19.97 -0.09
N GLY A 199 18.35 20.17 0.97
CA GLY A 199 17.47 21.33 1.14
C GLY A 199 18.13 22.57 1.73
N GLU A 200 19.45 22.62 1.86
CA GLU A 200 20.18 23.75 2.44
C GLU A 200 20.22 24.96 1.50
N ASP A 201 20.19 26.17 2.06
CA ASP A 201 20.33 27.40 1.27
C ASP A 201 21.70 27.48 0.60
N SER A 202 21.71 27.98 -0.64
CA SER A 202 22.90 28.08 -1.46
C SER A 202 23.04 29.47 -2.09
N PRO A 203 24.27 30.02 -2.19
CA PRO A 203 24.51 31.24 -2.99
C PRO A 203 24.29 31.00 -4.49
N TYR A 204 24.12 29.75 -4.91
CA TYR A 204 23.83 29.35 -6.29
C TYR A 204 22.32 29.12 -6.55
N ASP A 205 21.47 29.39 -5.56
CA ASP A 205 20.01 29.35 -5.72
C ASP A 205 19.49 30.50 -6.59
N VAL A 206 18.20 30.45 -6.94
CA VAL A 206 17.57 31.46 -7.82
C VAL A 206 17.65 32.84 -7.18
N VAL A 207 18.19 33.82 -7.92
CA VAL A 207 18.35 35.19 -7.42
C VAL A 207 16.97 35.85 -7.23
N GLY A 208 16.77 36.46 -6.06
CA GLY A 208 15.55 37.19 -5.74
C GLY A 208 15.42 38.54 -6.46
N PRO A 209 14.20 39.14 -6.49
CA PRO A 209 13.94 40.42 -7.14
C PRO A 209 14.84 41.58 -6.70
N ASP A 210 15.41 41.51 -5.50
CA ASP A 210 16.32 42.53 -4.98
C ASP A 210 17.75 42.44 -5.56
N GLY A 211 18.05 41.37 -6.30
CA GLY A 211 19.37 41.08 -6.87
C GLY A 211 20.46 40.77 -5.83
N LYS A 212 20.09 40.58 -4.56
CA LYS A 212 21.02 40.43 -3.43
C LYS A 212 20.80 39.15 -2.64
N THR A 213 19.58 38.65 -2.62
CA THR A 213 19.21 37.40 -1.95
C THR A 213 19.02 36.29 -2.97
N THR A 214 19.09 35.05 -2.51
CA THR A 214 18.71 33.87 -3.28
C THR A 214 17.52 33.18 -2.62
N TYR A 215 16.73 32.47 -3.42
CA TYR A 215 15.58 31.69 -2.96
C TYR A 215 15.80 30.21 -3.22
N ASN A 216 15.89 29.47 -2.14
CA ASN A 216 15.92 28.02 -2.15
C ASN A 216 14.54 27.47 -2.57
N LEU A 217 14.52 26.72 -3.66
CA LEU A 217 13.30 26.13 -4.22
C LEU A 217 13.09 24.66 -3.80
N SER A 218 13.91 24.12 -2.90
CA SER A 218 13.84 22.71 -2.47
C SER A 218 12.50 22.34 -1.81
N ASN A 219 11.77 23.30 -1.26
CA ASN A 219 10.43 23.13 -0.69
C ASN A 219 9.33 23.83 -1.50
N PHE A 220 9.63 24.30 -2.71
CA PHE A 220 8.65 24.98 -3.54
C PHE A 220 7.54 24.02 -4.01
N ILE A 221 6.29 24.37 -3.71
CA ILE A 221 5.10 23.60 -4.09
C ILE A 221 4.51 24.21 -5.36
N TYR A 222 4.39 23.43 -6.44
CA TYR A 222 3.78 23.89 -7.68
C TYR A 222 2.25 24.05 -7.52
N PRO A 223 1.63 25.05 -8.16
CA PRO A 223 0.19 25.33 -8.01
C PRO A 223 -0.76 24.18 -8.36
N ASP A 224 -0.36 23.25 -9.24
CA ASP A 224 -1.18 22.10 -9.66
C ASP A 224 -1.10 20.89 -8.71
N ASN A 225 -0.53 21.06 -7.49
CA ASN A 225 -0.38 19.98 -6.51
C ASN A 225 -1.64 19.66 -5.71
N ASP A 226 -2.76 20.36 -5.91
CA ASP A 226 -4.03 20.13 -5.21
C ASP A 226 -4.56 18.68 -5.38
N MET A 227 -4.03 17.90 -6.35
CA MET A 227 -4.33 16.47 -6.48
C MET A 227 -3.80 15.60 -5.32
N TRP A 228 -2.93 16.14 -4.47
CA TRP A 228 -2.24 15.40 -3.41
C TRP A 228 -2.50 15.95 -2.00
N ASP A 229 -3.49 16.83 -1.86
CA ASP A 229 -3.89 17.51 -0.61
C ASP A 229 -5.19 16.98 0.03
#